data_AF-A0A0E2NZ73-F1
#
_entry.id   AF-A0A0E2NZ73-F1
#
_cell.length_a   1.000
_cell.length_b   1.000
_cell.length_c   1.000
_cell.angle_alpha   90.00
_cell.angle_beta   90.00
_cell.angle_gamma   90.00
#
_symmetry.space_group_name_H-M   'P 1'
#
loop_
_entity.id
_entity.type
_entity.pdbx_description
1 polymer ?
#
loop_
_entity_poly.entity_id
_entity_poly.type
_entity_poly.pdbx_seq_one_letter_code
_entity_poly.pdbx_strand_id
1 'polypeptide(L)'
;MAAADMRTQQKAYAVFDAIISFDTRLAICDRLMSLEDIDEIEATMWAQLSAKLSKSYRKRHELAHFSAKFDDTGDTCIGITPFFNWTKFATRTDKVLTVLDIRERSKKFIDLHMAVGWFKDRAFFRHAGSPLPDQPEPALVPLIRALAIQRIEAKKHQSPPSLE
;
A
#
# COMPACT_ATOMS: atom_id res chain seq x y z
N MET A 1 -25.56 -2.96 26.65
CA MET A 1 -24.54 -3.72 25.89
C MET A 1 -23.68 -2.85 24.98
N ALA A 2 -24.23 -1.85 24.26
CA ALA A 2 -23.46 -1.00 23.33
C ALA A 2 -22.23 -0.25 23.91
N ALA A 3 -22.26 0.18 25.17
CA ALA A 3 -21.16 0.96 25.77
C ALA A 3 -19.90 0.13 26.09
N ALA A 4 -20.04 -1.18 26.32
CA ALA A 4 -18.91 -2.07 26.56
C ALA A 4 -18.19 -2.42 25.24
N ASP A 5 -18.95 -2.56 24.15
CA ASP A 5 -18.44 -2.74 22.80
C ASP A 5 -17.63 -1.53 22.32
N MET A 6 -18.16 -0.32 22.51
CA MET A 6 -17.47 0.92 22.12
C MET A 6 -16.12 1.11 22.84
N ARG A 7 -16.03 0.79 24.14
CA ARG A 7 -14.75 0.87 24.88
C ARG A 7 -13.74 -0.17 24.40
N THR A 8 -14.22 -1.34 23.99
CA THR A 8 -13.38 -2.42 23.48
C THR A 8 -12.84 -2.07 22.10
N GLN A 9 -13.68 -1.51 21.22
CA GLN A 9 -13.25 -0.94 19.94
C GLN A 9 -12.22 0.19 20.11
N GLN A 10 -12.47 1.16 21.00
CA GLN A 10 -11.52 2.25 21.29
C GLN A 10 -10.16 1.73 21.78
N LYS A 11 -10.14 0.69 22.63
CA LYS A 11 -8.90 0.04 23.06
C LYS A 11 -8.19 -0.66 21.91
N ALA A 12 -8.93 -1.36 21.05
CA ALA A 12 -8.36 -2.02 19.88
C ALA A 12 -7.72 -1.02 18.91
N TYR A 13 -8.38 0.12 18.65
CA TYR A 13 -7.80 1.22 17.87
C TYR A 13 -6.52 1.76 18.53
N ALA A 14 -6.55 2.03 19.83
CA ALA A 14 -5.36 2.54 20.55
C ALA A 14 -4.18 1.55 20.50
N VAL A 15 -4.44 0.24 20.61
CA VAL A 15 -3.40 -0.80 20.49
C VAL A 15 -2.84 -0.85 19.07
N PHE A 16 -3.70 -0.80 18.06
CA PHE A 16 -3.26 -0.78 16.66
C PHE A 16 -2.44 0.50 16.35
N ASP A 17 -2.87 1.65 16.85
CA ASP A 17 -2.17 2.92 16.68
C ASP A 17 -0.85 3.00 17.45
N ALA A 18 -0.70 2.22 18.52
CA ALA A 18 0.58 2.09 19.23
C ALA A 18 1.63 1.28 18.46
N ILE A 19 1.25 0.49 17.45
CA ILE A 19 2.19 -0.29 16.64
C ILE A 19 2.95 0.66 15.70
N ILE A 20 4.22 0.94 15.96
CA ILE A 20 4.99 1.91 15.13
C ILE A 20 5.40 1.29 13.77
N SER A 21 5.58 -0.02 13.73
CA SER A 21 5.98 -0.75 12.51
C SER A 21 4.84 -0.81 11.49
N PHE A 22 5.05 -0.20 10.32
CA PHE A 22 4.10 -0.28 9.19
C PHE A 22 3.91 -1.72 8.72
N ASP A 23 4.99 -2.50 8.61
CA ASP A 23 4.91 -3.88 8.13
C ASP A 23 4.04 -4.73 9.08
N THR A 24 4.12 -4.47 10.38
CA THR A 24 3.27 -5.12 11.39
C THR A 24 1.81 -4.69 11.26
N ARG A 25 1.53 -3.38 11.06
CA ARG A 25 0.16 -2.90 10.82
C ARG A 25 -0.43 -3.52 9.56
N LEU A 26 0.35 -3.57 8.47
CA LEU A 26 -0.11 -4.12 7.20
C LEU A 26 -0.39 -5.62 7.31
N ALA A 27 0.46 -6.38 8.01
CA ALA A 27 0.23 -7.80 8.28
C ALA A 27 -1.05 -8.06 9.09
N ILE A 28 -1.37 -7.19 10.06
CA ILE A 28 -2.63 -7.26 10.80
C ILE A 28 -3.81 -6.99 9.86
N CYS A 29 -3.74 -5.96 9.01
CA CYS A 29 -4.79 -5.69 8.02
C CYS A 29 -4.97 -6.85 7.04
N ASP A 30 -3.88 -7.45 6.54
CA ASP A 30 -3.93 -8.63 5.68
C ASP A 30 -4.62 -9.80 6.38
N ARG A 31 -4.33 -10.00 7.67
CA ARG A 31 -4.99 -11.03 8.47
C ARG A 31 -6.47 -10.74 8.65
N LEU A 32 -6.85 -9.50 8.95
CA LEU A 32 -8.26 -9.11 9.10
C LEU A 32 -9.02 -9.34 7.79
N MET A 33 -8.50 -8.86 6.66
CA MET A 33 -9.11 -9.08 5.35
C MET A 33 -9.24 -10.57 4.98
N SER A 34 -8.34 -11.43 5.46
CA SER A 34 -8.44 -12.89 5.26
C SER A 34 -9.53 -13.57 6.10
N LEU A 35 -10.02 -12.91 7.14
CA LEU A 35 -11.06 -13.43 8.04
C LEU A 35 -12.46 -12.91 7.69
N GLU A 36 -12.54 -11.81 6.94
CA GLU A 36 -13.80 -11.25 6.45
C GLU A 36 -14.34 -12.07 5.26
N ASP A 37 -15.67 -12.16 5.16
CA ASP A 37 -16.36 -12.78 4.02
C ASP A 37 -16.40 -11.81 2.83
N ILE A 38 -15.23 -11.59 2.24
CA ILE A 38 -15.05 -10.73 1.06
C ILE A 38 -15.04 -11.58 -0.21
N ASP A 39 -15.60 -11.04 -1.29
CA ASP A 39 -15.62 -11.74 -2.58
C ASP A 39 -14.21 -11.91 -3.16
N GLU A 40 -14.07 -12.85 -4.11
CA GLU A 40 -12.79 -13.20 -4.73
C GLU A 40 -12.11 -11.99 -5.42
N ILE A 41 -12.91 -11.09 -5.99
CA ILE A 41 -12.41 -9.90 -6.68
C ILE A 41 -11.80 -8.96 -5.63
N GLU A 42 -12.51 -8.69 -4.55
CA GLU A 42 -12.09 -7.78 -3.50
C GLU A 42 -10.87 -8.31 -2.73
N ALA A 43 -10.83 -9.62 -2.44
CA ALA A 43 -9.64 -10.27 -1.89
C ALA A 43 -8.42 -10.09 -2.79
N THR A 44 -8.61 -10.25 -4.11
CA THR A 44 -7.55 -10.06 -5.10
C THR A 44 -7.14 -8.58 -5.22
N MET A 45 -8.09 -7.65 -5.09
CA MET A 45 -7.81 -6.22 -5.06
C MET A 45 -6.99 -5.84 -3.81
N TRP A 46 -7.38 -6.35 -2.64
CA TRP A 46 -6.65 -6.13 -1.39
C TRP A 46 -5.22 -6.67 -1.47
N ALA A 47 -5.03 -7.90 -1.94
CA ALA A 47 -3.69 -8.48 -2.10
C ALA A 47 -2.79 -7.62 -3.01
N GLN A 48 -3.35 -7.06 -4.09
CA GLN A 48 -2.63 -6.14 -4.95
C GLN A 48 -2.31 -4.81 -4.26
N LEU A 49 -3.26 -4.27 -3.51
CA LEU A 49 -3.06 -3.02 -2.76
C LEU A 49 -1.99 -3.20 -1.67
N SER A 50 -2.06 -4.26 -0.87
CA SER A 50 -1.08 -4.61 0.16
C SER A 50 0.34 -4.77 -0.42
N ALA A 51 0.48 -5.44 -1.57
CA ALA A 51 1.76 -5.54 -2.27
C ALA A 51 2.29 -4.16 -2.74
N LYS A 52 1.41 -3.30 -3.26
CA LYS A 52 1.78 -1.92 -3.66
C LYS A 52 2.18 -1.08 -2.44
N LEU A 53 1.46 -1.21 -1.33
CA LEU A 53 1.73 -0.52 -0.06
C LEU A 53 3.10 -0.90 0.50
N SER A 54 3.39 -2.20 0.60
CA SER A 54 4.70 -2.72 1.03
C SER A 54 5.84 -2.16 0.18
N LYS A 55 5.69 -2.19 -1.15
CA LYS A 55 6.70 -1.68 -2.08
C LYS A 55 6.90 -0.17 -1.93
N SER A 56 5.82 0.59 -1.77
CA SER A 56 5.90 2.03 -1.55
C SER A 56 6.57 2.34 -0.21
N TYR A 57 6.20 1.67 0.87
CA TYR A 57 6.81 1.89 2.19
C TYR A 57 8.33 1.71 2.18
N ARG A 58 8.84 0.64 1.54
CA ARG A 58 10.29 0.45 1.34
C ARG A 58 10.94 1.63 0.61
N LYS A 59 10.28 2.16 -0.44
CA LYS A 59 10.75 3.36 -1.16
C LYS A 59 10.71 4.64 -0.35
N ARG A 60 9.86 4.74 0.68
CA ARG A 60 9.89 5.88 1.62
C ARG A 60 11.09 5.77 2.54
N HIS A 61 11.42 4.58 3.02
CA HIS A 61 12.65 4.36 3.79
C HIS A 61 13.91 4.67 2.99
N GLU A 62 13.92 4.33 1.69
CA GLU A 62 14.99 4.77 0.76
C GLU A 62 15.21 6.28 0.81
N LEU A 63 14.11 7.05 0.85
CA LEU A 63 14.12 8.51 0.88
C LEU A 63 14.35 9.09 2.28
N ALA A 64 14.23 8.31 3.35
CA ALA A 64 14.58 8.74 4.70
C ALA A 64 16.10 8.66 4.92
N HIS A 65 16.76 7.74 4.22
CA HIS A 65 18.20 7.52 4.26
C HIS A 65 18.83 7.85 2.91
N PHE A 66 19.04 9.14 2.64
CA PHE A 66 19.54 9.65 1.36
C PHE A 66 20.75 10.56 1.52
N SER A 67 21.48 10.73 0.41
CA SER A 67 22.53 11.74 0.28
C SER A 67 22.15 12.72 -0.84
N ALA A 68 22.46 14.00 -0.67
CA ALA A 68 22.35 14.97 -1.75
C ALA A 68 23.41 14.69 -2.82
N LYS A 69 23.03 14.86 -4.10
CA LYS A 69 23.94 14.80 -5.24
C LYS A 69 24.06 16.18 -5.85
N PHE A 70 25.29 16.62 -6.03
CA PHE A 70 25.62 17.90 -6.64
C PHE A 70 26.16 17.69 -8.05
N ASP A 71 26.11 18.75 -8.85
CA ASP A 71 26.80 18.84 -10.15
C ASP A 71 28.33 18.79 -9.98
N ASP A 72 29.05 18.76 -11.09
CA ASP A 72 30.52 18.63 -11.09
C ASP A 72 31.22 19.86 -10.48
N THR A 73 30.54 21.02 -10.38
CA THR A 73 31.07 22.21 -9.69
C THR A 73 30.81 22.16 -8.18
N GLY A 74 29.86 21.35 -7.73
CA GLY A 74 29.48 21.21 -6.32
C GLY A 74 28.49 22.29 -5.85
N ASP A 75 28.06 23.19 -6.73
CA ASP A 75 27.26 24.36 -6.34
C ASP A 75 25.76 24.08 -6.40
N THR A 76 25.32 23.16 -7.27
CA THR A 76 23.88 22.89 -7.47
C THR A 76 23.53 21.48 -7.04
N CYS A 77 22.58 21.34 -6.12
CA CYS A 77 21.97 20.05 -5.83
C CYS A 77 21.08 19.62 -7.01
N ILE A 78 21.49 18.59 -7.73
CA ILE A 78 20.80 18.05 -8.91
C ILE A 78 19.85 16.89 -8.58
N GLY A 79 19.90 16.36 -7.36
CA GLY A 79 19.00 15.29 -6.91
C GLY A 79 19.44 14.62 -5.62
N ILE A 80 18.82 13.49 -5.30
CA ILE A 80 19.16 12.68 -4.13
C ILE A 80 19.46 11.24 -4.51
N THR A 81 20.31 10.62 -3.71
CA THR A 81 20.75 9.23 -3.87
C THR A 81 20.21 8.40 -2.71
N PRO A 82 19.26 7.49 -2.92
CA PRO A 82 18.63 6.74 -1.84
C PRO A 82 19.47 5.54 -1.38
N PHE A 83 19.47 5.27 -0.07
CA PHE A 83 20.29 4.24 0.58
C PHE A 83 21.74 4.25 0.08
N PHE A 84 22.38 5.40 0.27
CA PHE A 84 23.78 5.57 -0.06
C PHE A 84 24.62 4.65 0.84
N ASN A 85 25.45 3.82 0.22
CA ASN A 85 26.42 2.97 0.91
C ASN A 85 27.76 3.03 0.19
N TRP A 86 28.84 2.67 0.88
CA TRP A 86 30.20 2.76 0.36
C TRP A 86 30.41 1.97 -0.94
N THR A 87 29.73 0.83 -1.08
CA THR A 87 29.79 0.01 -2.30
C THR A 87 29.23 0.76 -3.50
N LYS A 88 28.06 1.37 -3.38
CA LYS A 88 27.43 2.14 -4.46
C LYS A 88 28.18 3.43 -4.78
N PHE A 89 28.78 4.06 -3.77
CA PHE A 89 29.68 5.19 -3.98
C PHE A 89 30.89 4.81 -4.83
N ALA A 90 31.54 3.69 -4.51
CA ALA A 90 32.71 3.20 -5.23
C ALA A 90 32.40 2.82 -6.69
N THR A 91 31.22 2.23 -6.95
CA THR A 91 30.83 1.83 -8.30
C THR A 91 30.20 2.95 -9.12
N ARG A 92 29.82 4.08 -8.50
CA ARG A 92 29.08 5.19 -9.12
C ARG A 92 27.81 4.76 -9.88
N THR A 93 27.25 3.59 -9.57
CA THR A 93 26.05 3.04 -10.23
C THR A 93 24.75 3.51 -9.60
N ASP A 94 24.82 4.59 -8.83
CA ASP A 94 23.74 5.04 -7.99
C ASP A 94 22.59 5.66 -8.80
N LYS A 95 21.37 5.21 -8.49
CA LYS A 95 20.16 5.79 -9.06
C LYS A 95 19.90 7.15 -8.42
N VAL A 96 20.09 8.21 -9.20
CA VAL A 96 19.71 9.57 -8.81
C VAL A 96 18.21 9.74 -8.95
N LEU A 97 17.56 10.28 -7.92
CA LEU A 97 16.17 10.73 -7.98
C LEU A 97 16.13 12.24 -8.16
N THR A 98 15.44 12.67 -9.21
CA THR A 98 15.16 14.08 -9.47
C THR A 98 14.01 14.59 -8.60
N VAL A 99 13.80 15.91 -8.57
CA VAL A 99 12.63 16.51 -7.93
C VAL A 99 11.32 15.98 -8.52
N LEU A 100 11.28 15.71 -9.83
CA LEU A 100 10.11 15.13 -10.50
C LEU A 100 9.84 13.71 -9.99
N ASP A 101 10.87 12.88 -9.85
CA ASP A 101 10.74 11.52 -9.29
C ASP A 101 10.16 11.54 -7.86
N ILE A 102 10.61 12.50 -7.05
CA ILE A 102 10.13 12.66 -5.66
C ILE A 102 8.66 13.07 -5.65
N ARG A 103 8.27 14.04 -6.49
CA ARG A 103 6.87 14.49 -6.64
C ARG A 103 5.96 13.35 -7.10
N GLU A 104 6.39 12.57 -8.08
CA GLU A 104 5.64 11.40 -8.52
C GLU A 104 5.47 10.35 -7.43
N ARG A 105 6.54 10.06 -6.67
CA ARG A 105 6.46 9.13 -5.53
C ARG A 105 5.46 9.65 -4.49
N SER A 106 5.48 10.94 -4.18
CA SER A 106 4.54 11.57 -3.25
C SER A 106 3.08 11.41 -3.71
N LYS A 107 2.79 11.72 -4.98
CA LYS A 107 1.45 11.53 -5.56
C LYS A 107 0.98 10.08 -5.44
N LYS A 108 1.85 9.11 -5.76
CA LYS A 108 1.55 7.68 -5.63
C LYS A 108 1.20 7.27 -4.20
N PHE A 109 1.80 7.91 -3.18
CA PHE A 109 1.41 7.67 -1.78
C PHE A 109 0.03 8.21 -1.44
N ILE A 110 -0.31 9.39 -1.94
CA ILE A 110 -1.64 9.99 -1.74
C ILE A 110 -2.71 9.08 -2.36
N ASP A 111 -2.50 8.62 -3.59
CA ASP A 111 -3.43 7.72 -4.29
C ASP A 111 -3.64 6.41 -3.52
N LEU A 112 -2.55 5.85 -2.96
CA LEU A 112 -2.60 4.65 -2.12
C LEU A 112 -3.35 4.90 -0.80
N HIS A 113 -3.11 6.03 -0.14
CA HIS A 113 -3.81 6.41 1.09
C HIS A 113 -5.32 6.52 0.88
N MET A 114 -5.74 7.18 -0.20
CA MET A 114 -7.16 7.29 -0.55
C MET A 114 -7.79 5.93 -0.83
N ALA A 115 -7.10 5.05 -1.56
CA ALA A 115 -7.57 3.68 -1.80
C ALA A 115 -7.72 2.88 -0.50
N VAL A 116 -6.75 2.95 0.41
CA VAL A 116 -6.83 2.29 1.73
C VAL A 116 -8.02 2.82 2.53
N GLY A 117 -8.25 4.13 2.55
CA GLY A 117 -9.42 4.73 3.21
C GLY A 117 -10.72 4.12 2.69
N TRP A 118 -10.86 4.02 1.36
CA TRP A 118 -12.03 3.43 0.71
C TRP A 118 -12.26 1.96 1.12
N PHE A 119 -11.23 1.11 1.14
CA PHE A 119 -11.36 -0.28 1.59
C PHE A 119 -11.70 -0.38 3.08
N LYS A 120 -11.02 0.41 3.91
CA LYS A 120 -11.21 0.44 5.37
C LYS A 120 -12.65 0.82 5.71
N ASP A 121 -13.20 1.84 5.07
CA ASP A 121 -14.58 2.25 5.33
C ASP A 121 -15.55 1.13 4.93
N ARG A 122 -15.41 0.52 3.74
CA ARG A 122 -16.30 -0.59 3.34
C ARG A 122 -16.21 -1.79 4.28
N ALA A 123 -15.01 -2.17 4.71
CA ALA A 123 -14.84 -3.24 5.69
C ALA A 123 -15.55 -2.92 7.02
N PHE A 124 -15.40 -1.68 7.52
CA PHE A 124 -16.08 -1.22 8.73
C PHE A 124 -17.61 -1.30 8.60
N PHE A 125 -18.18 -0.78 7.51
CA PHE A 125 -19.64 -0.78 7.31
C PHE A 125 -20.20 -2.20 7.16
N ARG A 126 -19.48 -3.12 6.50
CA ARG A 126 -19.88 -4.54 6.43
C ARG A 126 -19.89 -5.19 7.81
N HIS A 127 -18.82 -5.01 8.57
CA HIS A 127 -18.72 -5.55 9.92
C HIS A 127 -19.82 -5.01 10.85
N ALA A 128 -20.18 -3.74 10.70
CA ALA A 128 -21.26 -3.10 11.44
C ALA A 128 -22.68 -3.46 10.93
N GLY A 129 -22.82 -4.29 9.88
CA GLY A 129 -24.11 -4.58 9.24
C GLY A 129 -24.81 -3.34 8.68
N SER A 130 -24.05 -2.28 8.43
CA SER A 130 -24.56 -0.97 8.03
C SER A 130 -24.51 -0.82 6.50
N PRO A 131 -25.40 -0.02 5.89
CA PRO A 131 -25.36 0.23 4.46
C PRO A 131 -24.02 0.85 4.07
N LEU A 132 -23.47 0.40 2.95
CA LEU A 132 -22.20 0.92 2.44
C LEU A 132 -22.34 2.42 2.09
N PRO A 133 -21.33 3.25 2.40
CA PRO A 133 -21.38 4.67 2.11
C PRO A 133 -21.35 4.90 0.60
N ASP A 134 -22.18 5.84 0.13
CA ASP A 134 -22.16 6.34 -1.25
C ASP A 134 -21.00 7.34 -1.40
N GLN A 135 -19.79 6.80 -1.53
CA GLN A 135 -18.57 7.57 -1.73
C GLN A 135 -17.95 7.26 -3.09
N PRO A 136 -17.46 8.29 -3.81
CA PRO A 136 -16.84 8.09 -5.10
C PRO A 136 -15.59 7.22 -4.97
N GLU A 137 -15.38 6.34 -5.94
CA GLU A 137 -14.20 5.49 -5.96
C GLU A 137 -12.95 6.30 -6.27
N PRO A 138 -11.91 6.25 -5.43
CA PRO A 138 -10.62 6.85 -5.77
C PRO A 138 -10.07 6.28 -7.07
N ALA A 139 -9.38 7.08 -7.88
CA ALA A 139 -8.90 6.69 -9.22
C ALA A 139 -8.11 5.36 -9.26
N LEU A 140 -7.41 5.02 -8.17
CA LEU A 140 -6.65 3.78 -8.07
C LEU A 140 -7.53 2.53 -7.89
N VAL A 141 -8.73 2.66 -7.32
CA VAL A 141 -9.64 1.54 -7.03
C VAL A 141 -10.16 0.87 -8.31
N PRO A 142 -10.70 1.59 -9.31
CA PRO A 142 -11.10 0.99 -10.59
C PRO A 142 -9.94 0.29 -11.31
N LEU A 143 -8.74 0.87 -11.25
CA LEU A 143 -7.55 0.30 -11.88
C LEU A 143 -7.15 -1.03 -11.23
N ILE A 144 -7.16 -1.09 -9.89
CA ILE A 144 -6.86 -2.33 -9.16
C ILE A 144 -7.97 -3.37 -9.39
N ARG A 145 -9.24 -2.96 -9.49
CA ARG A 145 -10.35 -3.85 -9.85
C ARG A 145 -10.14 -4.48 -11.22
N ALA A 146 -9.86 -3.68 -12.25
CA ALA A 146 -9.62 -4.19 -13.60
C ALA A 146 -8.47 -5.21 -13.63
N LEU A 147 -7.37 -4.93 -12.93
CA LEU A 147 -6.23 -5.86 -12.81
C LEU A 147 -6.58 -7.13 -12.03
N ALA A 148 -7.45 -7.04 -11.02
CA ALA A 148 -7.93 -8.20 -10.27
C ALA A 148 -8.77 -9.11 -11.15
N ILE A 149 -9.72 -8.56 -11.91
CA ILE A 149 -10.55 -9.30 -12.87
C ILE A 149 -9.65 -10.05 -13.87
N GLN A 150 -8.70 -9.35 -14.51
CA GLN A 150 -7.77 -9.96 -15.46
C GLN A 150 -6.97 -11.12 -14.86
N ARG A 151 -6.53 -11.01 -13.59
CA ARG A 151 -5.78 -12.08 -12.91
C ARG A 151 -6.63 -13.30 -12.59
N ILE A 152 -7.88 -13.09 -12.20
CA ILE A 152 -8.83 -14.16 -11.93
C ILE A 152 -9.13 -14.91 -13.23
N GLU A 153 -9.39 -14.19 -14.31
CA GLU A 153 -9.61 -14.76 -15.64
C GLU A 153 -8.39 -15.56 -16.13
N ALA A 154 -7.18 -15.00 -16.00
CA ALA A 154 -5.95 -15.69 -16.37
C ALA A 154 -5.74 -16.99 -15.57
N LYS A 155 -6.07 -17.00 -14.28
CA LYS A 155 -6.01 -18.22 -13.45
C LYS A 155 -7.00 -19.28 -13.91
N LYS A 156 -8.23 -18.89 -14.29
CA LYS A 156 -9.25 -19.81 -14.80
C LYS A 156 -8.82 -20.50 -16.10
N HIS A 157 -8.01 -19.85 -16.93
CA HIS A 157 -7.51 -20.42 -18.19
C HIS A 157 -6.21 -21.24 -18.05
N GLN A 158 -5.60 -21.26 -16.86
CA GLN A 158 -4.37 -22.02 -16.58
C GLN A 158 -4.62 -23.33 -15.79
N SER A 159 -5.85 -23.58 -15.35
CA SER A 159 -6.22 -24.88 -14.76
C SER A 159 -6.25 -25.95 -15.87
N PRO A 160 -5.49 -27.07 -15.73
CA PRO A 160 -5.47 -28.11 -16.75
C PRO A 160 -6.85 -28.78 -16.87
N PRO A 161 -7.22 -29.35 -18.04
CA PRO A 161 -8.42 -30.16 -18.13
C PRO A 161 -8.25 -31.35 -17.18
N SER A 162 -9.25 -31.55 -16.32
CA SER A 162 -9.37 -32.74 -15.48
C SER A 162 -9.22 -33.96 -16.37
N LEU A 163 -8.20 -34.78 -16.13
CA LEU A 163 -8.09 -36.10 -16.72
C LEU A 163 -9.18 -36.97 -16.08
N GLU A 164 -10.28 -37.17 -16.81
CA GLU A 164 -11.20 -38.29 -16.62
C GLU A 164 -10.58 -39.59 -17.16
#